data_AF-A0A0F4SQI9-F1
#
_entry.id   AF-A0A0F4SQI9-F1
#
_cell.length_a   1.000
_cell.length_b   1.000
_cell.length_c   1.000
_cell.angle_alpha   90.00
_cell.angle_beta   90.00
_cell.angle_gamma   90.00
#
_symmetry.space_group_name_H-M   'P 1'
#
loop_
_entity.id
_entity.type
_entity.pdbx_description
1 polymer ?
#
loop_
_entity_poly.entity_id
_entity_poly.type
_entity_poly.pdbx_seq_one_letter_code
_entity_poly.pdbx_strand_id
1 'polypeptide(L)'
;MDEKNLFTAVLTQISQNQLAMGAAIEELTNWVEKQGATEVASNIRGALQTLDRNQKFISLALISVSTDFKEVQPPKKPHSDE
;
A
#
# COMPACT_ATOMS: atom_id res chain seq x y z
N MET A 1 1.22 -18.12 13.42
CA MET A 1 0.57 -17.05 12.62
C MET A 1 0.26 -17.67 11.27
N ASP A 2 -0.98 -17.56 10.79
CA ASP A 2 -1.33 -18.00 9.43
C ASP A 2 -0.46 -17.25 8.40
N GLU A 3 -0.04 -17.92 7.32
CA GLU A 3 0.80 -17.36 6.26
C GLU A 3 0.16 -16.11 5.67
N LYS A 4 -1.17 -16.15 5.46
CA LYS A 4 -1.96 -15.00 5.00
C LYS A 4 -1.85 -13.82 5.98
N ASN A 5 -1.97 -14.10 7.28
CA ASN A 5 -1.86 -13.05 8.31
C ASN A 5 -0.45 -12.45 8.37
N LEU A 6 0.60 -13.28 8.26
CA LEU A 6 1.98 -12.80 8.20
C LEU A 6 2.22 -11.95 6.96
N PHE A 7 1.73 -12.40 5.80
CA PHE A 7 1.85 -11.67 4.54
C PHE A 7 1.14 -10.30 4.59
N THR A 8 -0.08 -10.25 5.11
CA THR A 8 -0.81 -8.98 5.36
C THR A 8 -0.04 -8.07 6.30
N ALA A 9 0.53 -8.60 7.39
CA ALA A 9 1.31 -7.81 8.35
C ALA A 9 2.57 -7.21 7.71
N VAL A 10 3.31 -8.00 6.93
CA VAL A 10 4.52 -7.54 6.23
C VAL A 10 4.18 -6.47 5.19
N LEU A 11 3.15 -6.69 4.36
CA LEU A 11 2.72 -5.70 3.38
C LEU A 11 2.24 -4.39 4.05
N THR A 12 1.60 -4.49 5.21
CA THR A 12 1.16 -3.32 5.99
C THR A 12 2.36 -2.49 6.45
N GLN A 13 3.41 -3.15 6.96
CA GLN A 13 4.64 -2.47 7.36
C GLN A 13 5.36 -1.84 6.16
N ILE A 14 5.42 -2.51 5.01
CA ILE A 14 6.01 -1.94 3.79
C ILE A 14 5.24 -0.70 3.34
N SER A 15 3.90 -0.73 3.39
CA SER A 15 3.04 0.42 3.09
C SER A 15 3.32 1.60 4.02
N GLN A 16 3.46 1.36 5.31
CA GLN A 16 3.80 2.40 6.29
C GLN A 16 5.19 2.98 6.05
N ASN A 17 6.18 2.13 5.75
CA ASN A 17 7.54 2.57 5.46
C ASN A 17 7.60 3.44 4.19
N GLN A 18 6.87 3.08 3.14
CA GLN A 18 6.78 3.86 1.91
C GLN A 18 6.16 5.24 2.15
N LEU A 19 5.13 5.34 2.99
CA LEU A 19 4.54 6.62 3.40
C LEU A 19 5.54 7.48 4.18
N ALA A 20 6.21 6.89 5.18
CA ALA A 20 7.19 7.59 6.01
C ALA A 20 8.40 8.07 5.19
N MET A 21 8.93 7.22 4.30
CA MET A 21 10.01 7.59 3.38
C MET A 21 9.57 8.69 2.41
N GLY A 22 8.35 8.60 1.85
CA GLY A 22 7.80 9.63 0.98
C GLY A 22 7.76 11.00 1.66
N ALA A 23 7.24 11.06 2.89
CA ALA A 23 7.18 12.29 3.67
C ALA A 23 8.57 12.87 4.00
N ALA A 24 9.50 12.02 4.45
CA ALA A 24 10.87 12.45 4.75
C ALA A 24 11.59 12.98 3.51
N ILE A 25 11.45 12.31 2.36
CA ILE A 25 12.05 12.73 1.10
C ILE A 25 11.39 14.02 0.61
N GLU A 26 10.08 14.19 0.75
CA GLU A 26 9.38 15.43 0.40
C GLU A 26 9.87 16.63 1.22
N GLU A 27 10.06 16.46 2.53
CA GLU A 27 10.62 17.51 3.39
C GLU A 27 12.04 17.90 2.95
N LEU A 28 12.92 16.91 2.69
CA LEU A 28 14.27 17.15 2.19
C LEU A 28 14.25 17.80 0.80
N THR A 29 13.34 17.40 -0.08
CA THR A 29 13.16 17.99 -1.42
C THR A 29 12.85 19.48 -1.33
N ASN A 30 11.93 19.84 -0.43
CA ASN A 30 11.56 21.23 -0.19
C ASN A 30 12.71 22.02 0.44
N TRP A 31 13.52 21.40 1.31
CA TRP A 31 14.72 22.04 1.85
C TRP A 31 15.77 22.30 0.76
N VAL A 32 16.07 21.31 -0.08
CA VAL A 32 17.02 21.42 -1.21
C VAL A 32 16.58 22.49 -2.21
N GLU A 33 15.29 22.56 -2.54
CA GLU A 33 14.76 23.59 -3.43
C GLU A 33 14.92 25.01 -2.86
N LYS A 34 14.70 25.19 -1.54
CA LYS A 34 14.94 26.48 -0.86
C LYS A 34 16.41 26.91 -0.90
N GLN A 35 17.35 25.98 -1.06
CA GLN A 35 18.77 26.29 -1.27
C GLN A 35 19.09 26.65 -2.74
N GLY A 36 18.10 26.72 -3.62
CA GLY A 36 18.27 27.05 -5.04
C GLY A 36 18.58 25.86 -5.94
N ALA A 37 18.65 24.63 -5.40
CA ALA A 37 18.89 23.41 -6.17
C ALA A 37 17.59 22.88 -6.81
N THR A 38 16.98 23.69 -7.67
CA THR A 38 15.67 23.44 -8.29
C THR A 38 15.67 22.22 -9.21
N GLU A 39 16.73 21.98 -9.98
CA GLU A 39 16.85 20.79 -10.84
C GLU A 39 16.90 19.50 -10.03
N VAL A 40 17.68 19.49 -8.94
CA VAL A 40 17.76 18.35 -8.01
C VAL A 40 16.39 18.11 -7.38
N ALA A 41 15.72 19.16 -6.91
CA ALA A 41 14.38 19.04 -6.35
C ALA A 41 13.37 18.49 -7.37
N SER A 42 13.43 18.94 -8.63
CA SER A 42 12.59 18.42 -9.72
C SER A 42 12.80 16.91 -9.94
N ASN A 43 14.06 16.47 -9.98
CA ASN A 43 14.41 15.06 -10.14
C ASN A 43 13.89 14.22 -8.97
N ILE A 44 14.04 14.70 -7.73
CA ILE A 44 13.52 14.00 -6.55
C ILE A 44 11.99 13.94 -6.60
N ARG A 45 11.29 15.00 -7.03
CA ARG A 45 9.83 14.95 -7.21
C ARG A 45 9.39 13.93 -8.25
N GLY A 46 10.13 13.76 -9.34
CA GLY A 46 9.91 12.67 -10.30
C GLY A 46 10.02 11.29 -9.64
N ALA A 47 11.00 11.09 -8.76
CA ALA A 47 11.14 9.85 -8.00
C ALA A 47 10.01 9.65 -6.96
N LEU A 48 9.59 10.72 -6.28
CA LEU A 48 8.44 10.70 -5.35
C LEU A 48 7.15 10.28 -6.04
N GLN A 49 6.91 10.69 -7.29
CA GLN A 49 5.76 10.21 -8.07
C GLN A 49 5.79 8.69 -8.29
N THR A 50 6.99 8.10 -8.44
CA THR A 50 7.13 6.64 -8.55
C THR A 50 6.84 5.97 -7.22
N LEU A 51 7.32 6.53 -6.11
CA LEU A 51 7.02 6.04 -4.77
C LEU A 51 5.51 6.09 -4.46
N ASP A 52 4.82 7.17 -4.82
CA ASP A 52 3.37 7.32 -4.66
C ASP A 52 2.57 6.27 -5.45
N ARG A 53 2.96 5.99 -6.70
CA ARG A 53 2.36 4.92 -7.51
C ARG A 53 2.54 3.55 -6.85
N ASN A 54 3.74 3.26 -6.35
CA ASN A 54 4.03 2.01 -5.65
C ASN A 54 3.24 1.90 -4.34
N GLN A 55 3.12 3.00 -3.59
CA GLN A 55 2.35 3.05 -2.35
C GLN A 55 0.86 2.76 -2.59
N LYS A 56 0.28 3.33 -3.65
CA LYS A 56 -1.09 3.04 -4.09
C LYS A 56 -1.26 1.57 -4.46
N PHE A 57 -0.33 1.00 -5.22
CA PHE A 57 -0.37 -0.40 -5.60
C PHE A 57 -0.31 -1.35 -4.39
N ILE A 58 0.60 -1.09 -3.43
CA ILE A 58 0.69 -1.89 -2.20
C ILE A 58 -0.60 -1.80 -1.37
N SER A 59 -1.19 -0.60 -1.29
CA SER A 59 -2.47 -0.39 -0.61
C SER A 59 -3.61 -1.19 -1.25
N LEU A 60 -3.65 -1.26 -2.58
CA LEU A 60 -4.62 -2.10 -3.31
C LEU A 60 -4.38 -3.60 -3.07
N ALA A 61 -3.12 -4.04 -3.09
CA ALA A 61 -2.76 -5.43 -2.80
C ALA A 61 -3.18 -5.83 -1.37
N LEU A 62 -2.98 -4.95 -0.39
CA LEU A 62 -3.42 -5.16 0.99
C LEU A 62 -4.94 -5.35 1.09
N ILE A 63 -5.72 -4.51 0.42
CA ILE A 63 -7.18 -4.65 0.37
C ILE A 63 -7.56 -6.00 -0.25
N SER A 64 -6.92 -6.35 -1.38
CA SER A 64 -7.19 -7.60 -2.09
C SER A 64 -6.91 -8.84 -1.24
N VAL A 65 -5.81 -8.85 -0.48
CA VAL A 65 -5.44 -10.00 0.36
C VAL A 65 -6.28 -10.03 1.64
N SER A 66 -6.60 -8.87 2.22
CA SER A 66 -7.34 -8.78 3.49
C SER A 66 -8.83 -9.07 3.34
N THR A 67 -9.37 -8.97 2.13
CA THR A 67 -10.78 -9.27 1.86
C THR A 67 -10.96 -10.79 1.72
N ASP A 68 -11.47 -11.43 2.78
CA ASP A 68 -12.06 -12.76 2.66
C ASP A 68 -13.41 -12.63 1.95
N PHE A 69 -13.42 -12.75 0.61
CA PHE A 69 -14.64 -13.20 -0.05
C PHE A 69 -14.86 -14.65 0.37
N LYS A 70 -15.43 -14.87 1.57
CA LYS A 70 -16.05 -16.15 1.89
C LYS A 70 -17.08 -16.37 0.80
N GLU A 71 -16.87 -17.38 -0.04
CA GLU A 71 -17.89 -17.88 -0.94
C GLU A 71 -19.19 -17.97 -0.15
N VAL A 72 -20.18 -17.17 -0.56
CA VAL A 72 -21.53 -17.27 -0.03
C VAL A 72 -21.98 -18.67 -0.40
N GLN A 73 -21.91 -19.62 0.53
CA GLN A 73 -22.39 -20.98 0.27
C GLN A 73 -23.85 -20.86 -0.19
N PRO A 74 -24.21 -21.43 -1.35
CA PRO A 74 -25.59 -21.41 -1.79
C PRO A 74 -26.47 -22.03 -0.70
N PRO A 75 -27.70 -21.52 -0.49
CA PRO A 75 -28.55 -21.97 0.59
C PRO A 75 -28.68 -23.50 0.55
N LYS A 76 -28.35 -24.17 1.66
CA LYS A 76 -28.57 -25.61 1.78
C LYS A 76 -30.03 -25.87 1.43
N LYS A 77 -30.27 -26.67 0.38
CA LYS A 77 -31.62 -27.11 0.03
C LYS A 77 -32.26 -27.68 1.31
N PRO A 78 -33.50 -27.30 1.64
CA PRO A 78 -34.16 -27.86 2.81
C PRO A 78 -34.13 -29.38 2.68
N HIS A 79 -33.70 -30.04 3.75
CA HIS A 79 -33.79 -31.49 3.86
C HIS A 79 -35.25 -31.84 3.59
N SER A 80 -35.50 -32.60 2.53
CA SER A 80 -36.79 -33.22 2.32
C SER A 80 -36.93 -34.27 3.40
N ASP A 81 -37.62 -33.91 4.49
CA ASP A 81 -38.09 -34.88 5.47
C ASP A 81 -39.14 -35.74 4.75
N GLU A 82 -38.74 -36.97 4.44
CA GLU A 82 -39.57 -38.09 4.01
C GLU A 82 -40.19 -38.78 5.24
#